data_AF-A0A060SRE8-F1
#
_entry.id   AF-A0A060SRE8-F1
#
_cell.length_a   1.000
_cell.length_b   1.000
_cell.length_c   1.000
_cell.angle_alpha   90.00
_cell.angle_beta   90.00
_cell.angle_gamma   90.00
#
_symmetry.space_group_name_H-M   'P 1'
#
loop_
_entity.id
_entity.type
_entity.pdbx_description
1 polymer ?
#
loop_
_entity_poly.entity_id
_entity_poly.type
_entity_poly.pdbx_seq_one_letter_code
_entity_poly.pdbx_strand_id
1 'polypeptide(L)'
;MSNQVGNSLYAIPADTPEKERLGKQYAYKRTLFGWNSPMPPSLDVSGLTDILDVGAGTCVWTFDFANMPQVKPRPALPEKTQPKETLLVRLYACDIDTVFFPDRALLDEFGVFQQDVTKPFAPELRWKFDLVHSFTPASSPSRLRTHPGMIYTPSSDLITLGRSLTYRLPHMLRAAWLKVKESRRIPCLIGKLAADRLELALFAEFSMENFVFVFRHLAKGLLAKGKLRMPDGIVVAAEEQAESMLKEVEEGARRNGVVMLGGVFVAVKEST
;
A
#
# COMPACT_ATOMS: atom_id res chain seq x y z
N MET A 1 -33.85 -8.67 12.19
CA MET A 1 -32.52 -8.53 12.79
C MET A 1 -31.76 -7.51 11.97
N SER A 2 -31.64 -6.26 12.45
CA SER A 2 -30.83 -5.24 11.79
C SER A 2 -29.36 -5.54 12.10
N ASN A 3 -28.58 -5.96 11.10
CA ASN A 3 -27.13 -5.99 11.23
C ASN A 3 -26.69 -4.56 11.55
N GLN A 4 -26.24 -4.32 12.79
CA GLN A 4 -25.49 -3.12 13.10
C GLN A 4 -24.29 -3.15 12.17
N VAL A 5 -24.30 -2.27 11.18
CA VAL A 5 -23.12 -1.94 10.39
C VAL A 5 -22.11 -1.45 11.42
N GLY A 6 -21.13 -2.30 11.75
CA GLY A 6 -20.07 -1.94 12.67
C GLY A 6 -19.42 -0.64 12.20
N ASN A 7 -19.05 0.22 13.14
CA ASN A 7 -18.37 1.49 12.88
C ASN A 7 -16.97 1.23 12.29
N SER A 8 -16.90 0.77 11.04
CA SER A 8 -15.67 0.62 10.28
C SER A 8 -14.99 1.98 10.19
N LEU A 9 -13.68 2.01 10.40
CA LEU A 9 -12.89 3.23 10.24
C LEU A 9 -12.65 3.58 8.75
N TYR A 10 -13.07 2.71 7.82
CA TYR A 10 -12.95 2.93 6.39
C TYR A 10 -14.18 3.62 5.81
N ALA A 11 -13.93 4.45 4.80
CA ALA A 11 -14.98 5.06 3.99
C ALA A 11 -15.64 4.08 3.02
N ILE A 12 -14.98 2.97 2.70
CA ILE A 12 -15.45 1.93 1.78
C ILE A 12 -15.82 0.68 2.59
N PRO A 13 -17.00 0.07 2.35
CA PRO A 13 -17.40 -1.16 3.05
C PRO A 13 -16.43 -2.31 2.83
N ALA A 14 -16.19 -3.11 3.88
CA ALA A 14 -15.27 -4.24 3.85
C ALA A 14 -15.94 -5.55 3.42
N ASP A 15 -16.66 -5.51 2.30
CA ASP A 15 -17.36 -6.68 1.74
C ASP A 15 -16.49 -7.45 0.73
N THR A 16 -17.01 -8.60 0.26
CA THR A 16 -16.31 -9.46 -0.69
C THR A 16 -15.92 -8.73 -1.99
N PRO A 17 -16.81 -7.95 -2.65
CA PRO A 17 -16.44 -7.16 -3.82
C PRO A 17 -15.24 -6.24 -3.58
N GLU A 18 -15.17 -5.55 -2.44
CA GLU A 18 -14.04 -4.70 -2.12
C GLU A 18 -12.73 -5.49 -1.92
N LYS A 19 -12.80 -6.64 -1.21
CA LYS A 19 -11.63 -7.52 -1.03
C LYS A 19 -11.08 -8.02 -2.38
N GLU A 20 -11.96 -8.39 -3.30
CA GLU A 20 -11.58 -8.78 -4.66
C GLU A 20 -10.97 -7.62 -5.46
N ARG A 21 -11.55 -6.41 -5.37
CA ARG A 21 -11.02 -5.20 -6.00
C ARG A 21 -9.60 -4.92 -5.52
N LEU A 22 -9.33 -5.03 -4.21
CA LEU A 22 -8.00 -4.84 -3.62
C LEU A 22 -6.99 -5.88 -4.12
N GLY A 23 -7.38 -7.14 -4.25
CA GLY A 23 -6.55 -8.18 -4.85
C GLY A 23 -6.16 -7.88 -6.30
N LYS A 24 -7.12 -7.45 -7.12
CA LYS A 24 -6.86 -7.01 -8.51
C LYS A 24 -5.98 -5.75 -8.55
N GLN A 25 -6.17 -4.81 -7.61
CA GLN A 25 -5.35 -3.60 -7.50
C GLN A 25 -3.90 -3.93 -7.20
N TYR A 26 -3.66 -4.91 -6.32
CA TYR A 26 -2.32 -5.41 -6.02
C TYR A 26 -1.66 -6.02 -7.27
N ALA A 27 -2.35 -6.91 -7.97
CA ALA A 27 -1.85 -7.54 -9.19
C ALA A 27 -1.50 -6.51 -10.28
N TYR A 28 -2.40 -5.55 -10.52
CA TYR A 28 -2.18 -4.46 -11.46
C TYR A 28 -0.92 -3.64 -11.12
N LYS A 29 -0.73 -3.28 -9.85
CA LYS A 29 0.45 -2.53 -9.41
C LYS A 29 1.75 -3.33 -9.51
N ARG A 30 1.73 -4.63 -9.22
CA ARG A 30 2.90 -5.50 -9.46
C ARG A 30 3.32 -5.48 -10.92
N THR A 31 2.35 -5.58 -11.83
CA THR A 31 2.60 -5.49 -13.28
C THR A 31 3.13 -4.12 -13.68
N LEU A 32 2.54 -3.03 -13.17
CA LEU A 32 3.04 -1.66 -13.40
C LEU A 32 4.50 -1.49 -12.98
N PHE A 33 4.90 -2.09 -11.86
CA PHE A 33 6.25 -2.00 -11.34
C PHE A 33 7.24 -2.91 -12.09
N GLY A 34 6.74 -3.82 -12.94
CA GLY A 34 7.54 -4.85 -13.58
C GLY A 34 8.15 -5.81 -12.55
N TRP A 35 7.46 -6.03 -11.43
CA TRP A 35 7.98 -6.78 -10.29
C TRP A 35 7.41 -8.19 -10.24
N ASN A 36 8.32 -9.15 -10.40
CA ASN A 36 8.02 -10.57 -10.25
C ASN A 36 8.12 -11.04 -8.78
N SER A 37 8.44 -10.11 -7.87
CA SER A 37 8.62 -10.32 -6.43
C SER A 37 7.87 -9.20 -5.67
N PRO A 38 7.37 -9.45 -4.45
CA PRO A 38 6.81 -8.40 -3.60
C PRO A 38 7.87 -7.39 -3.11
N MET A 39 9.15 -7.65 -3.38
CA MET A 39 10.29 -6.80 -3.00
C MET A 39 11.08 -6.27 -4.21
N PRO A 40 11.60 -5.03 -4.13
CA PRO A 40 12.53 -4.52 -5.12
C PRO A 40 13.84 -5.35 -5.12
N PRO A 41 14.48 -5.54 -6.29
CA PRO A 41 15.74 -6.31 -6.39
C PRO A 41 16.93 -5.73 -5.61
N SER A 42 16.85 -4.47 -5.19
CA SER A 42 17.88 -3.81 -4.39
C SER A 42 17.90 -4.27 -2.93
N LEU A 43 16.88 -5.02 -2.50
CA LEU A 43 16.76 -5.47 -1.13
C LEU A 43 17.11 -6.95 -0.98
N ASP A 44 18.13 -7.24 -0.19
CA ASP A 44 18.40 -8.59 0.27
C ASP A 44 17.50 -8.95 1.45
N VAL A 45 16.65 -9.96 1.25
CA VAL A 45 15.72 -10.46 2.27
C VAL A 45 16.26 -11.66 3.04
N SER A 46 17.42 -12.19 2.67
CA SER A 46 17.92 -13.48 3.17
C SER A 46 18.28 -13.49 4.66
N GLY A 47 18.59 -12.31 5.21
CA GLY A 47 18.93 -12.09 6.62
C GLY A 47 17.85 -11.39 7.45
N LEU A 48 16.66 -11.16 6.89
CA LEU A 48 15.55 -10.54 7.64
C LEU A 48 14.85 -11.57 8.51
N THR A 49 14.44 -11.16 9.71
CA THR A 49 13.81 -12.05 10.71
C THR A 49 12.45 -11.56 11.15
N ASP A 50 12.26 -10.28 11.42
CA ASP A 50 10.98 -9.71 11.86
C ASP A 50 10.50 -8.68 10.84
N ILE A 51 9.34 -8.92 10.24
CA ILE A 51 8.83 -8.13 9.11
C ILE A 51 7.42 -7.64 9.41
N LEU A 52 7.16 -6.36 9.19
CA LEU A 52 5.86 -5.73 9.41
C LEU A 52 5.26 -5.18 8.11
N ASP A 53 4.04 -5.61 7.78
CA ASP A 53 3.20 -5.02 6.74
C ASP A 53 2.21 -4.01 7.37
N VAL A 54 2.37 -2.73 7.04
CA VAL A 54 1.57 -1.63 7.60
C VAL A 54 0.50 -1.17 6.62
N GLY A 55 -0.75 -1.18 7.06
CA GLY A 55 -1.91 -0.99 6.18
C GLY A 55 -2.14 -2.24 5.33
N ALA A 56 -2.06 -3.41 5.97
CA ALA A 56 -2.00 -4.70 5.29
C ALA A 56 -3.28 -5.05 4.51
N GLY A 57 -4.43 -4.45 4.85
CA GLY A 57 -5.71 -4.67 4.19
C GLY A 57 -6.09 -6.15 4.14
N THR A 58 -6.06 -6.75 2.95
CA THR A 58 -6.35 -8.18 2.75
C THR A 58 -5.14 -9.10 2.99
N CYS A 59 -4.03 -8.56 3.48
CA CYS A 59 -2.74 -9.23 3.67
C CYS A 59 -2.13 -9.81 2.37
N VAL A 60 -2.58 -9.37 1.19
CA VAL A 60 -2.14 -9.94 -0.09
C VAL A 60 -0.63 -9.81 -0.31
N TRP A 61 -0.02 -8.69 0.10
CA TRP A 61 1.43 -8.51 0.05
C TRP A 61 2.13 -9.42 1.07
N THR A 62 1.61 -9.52 2.29
CA THR A 62 2.15 -10.40 3.34
C THR A 62 2.19 -11.85 2.87
N PHE A 63 1.11 -12.34 2.25
CA PHE A 63 1.07 -13.69 1.67
C PHE A 63 2.06 -13.87 0.53
N ASP A 64 2.18 -12.90 -0.37
CA ASP A 64 3.13 -12.95 -1.48
C ASP A 64 4.58 -12.99 -0.97
N PHE A 65 4.88 -12.19 0.07
CA PHE A 65 6.17 -12.18 0.75
C PHE A 65 6.48 -13.53 1.41
N ALA A 66 5.52 -14.09 2.17
CA ALA A 66 5.64 -15.42 2.77
C ALA A 66 5.92 -16.51 1.73
N ASN A 67 5.42 -16.32 0.51
CA ASN A 67 5.57 -17.26 -0.59
C ASN A 67 6.86 -17.11 -1.41
N MET A 68 7.71 -16.12 -1.12
CA MET A 68 9.01 -15.97 -1.79
C MET A 68 9.90 -17.20 -1.53
N PRO A 69 10.62 -17.74 -2.53
CA PRO A 69 11.50 -18.90 -2.34
C PRO A 69 12.56 -18.72 -1.24
N GLN A 70 13.00 -17.48 -0.99
CA GLN A 70 13.96 -17.13 0.06
C GLN A 70 13.35 -17.12 1.48
N VAL A 71 12.03 -16.96 1.56
CA VAL A 71 11.25 -16.78 2.80
C VAL A 71 10.50 -18.06 3.18
N LYS A 72 9.91 -18.76 2.19
CA LYS A 72 9.27 -20.06 2.38
C LYS A 72 10.20 -20.95 3.21
N PRO A 73 9.67 -21.70 4.19
CA PRO A 73 10.47 -22.50 5.10
C PRO A 73 11.45 -23.32 4.28
N ARG A 74 12.74 -22.98 4.42
CA ARG A 74 13.85 -23.66 3.77
C ARG A 74 13.68 -25.13 4.17
N PRO A 75 13.17 -26.00 3.29
CA PRO A 75 12.73 -27.31 3.72
C PRO A 75 13.91 -27.99 4.39
N ALA A 76 13.67 -28.54 5.58
CA ALA A 76 14.65 -29.36 6.28
C ALA A 76 14.99 -30.54 5.37
N LEU A 77 16.07 -30.41 4.58
CA LEU A 77 16.58 -31.53 3.81
C LEU A 77 16.99 -32.61 4.82
N PRO A 78 16.42 -33.84 4.78
CA PRO A 78 16.57 -34.82 5.85
C PRO A 78 18.01 -35.29 6.14
N GLU A 79 18.98 -34.97 5.31
CA GLU A 79 20.33 -35.57 5.39
C GLU A 79 21.49 -34.57 5.37
N LYS A 80 21.21 -33.27 5.41
CA LYS A 80 22.25 -32.25 5.61
C LYS A 80 22.03 -31.62 6.96
N THR A 81 22.99 -31.84 7.85
CA THR A 81 23.19 -31.11 9.11
C THR A 81 22.66 -29.69 8.92
N GLN A 82 21.49 -29.39 9.47
CA GLN A 82 20.92 -28.06 9.31
C GLN A 82 21.98 -27.07 9.80
N PRO A 83 22.37 -26.08 8.99
CA PRO A 83 23.16 -24.97 9.50
C PRO A 83 22.41 -24.46 10.71
N LYS A 84 23.11 -24.34 11.84
CA LYS A 84 22.55 -24.23 13.19
C LYS A 84 21.59 -23.04 13.42
N GLU A 85 21.33 -22.21 12.41
CA GLU A 85 20.51 -21.00 12.50
C GLU A 85 19.88 -20.66 11.14
N THR A 86 18.94 -21.48 10.61
CA THR A 86 17.96 -20.91 9.67
C THR A 86 17.07 -19.99 10.49
N LEU A 87 17.40 -18.70 10.51
CA LEU A 87 16.61 -17.66 11.18
C LEU A 87 15.17 -17.75 10.67
N LEU A 88 14.25 -18.09 11.56
CA LEU A 88 12.83 -18.16 11.26
C LEU A 88 12.33 -16.74 10.94
N VAL A 89 11.74 -16.55 9.76
CA VAL A 89 11.08 -15.30 9.41
C VAL A 89 9.73 -15.23 10.11
N ARG A 90 9.52 -14.19 10.92
CA ARG A 90 8.27 -13.86 11.60
C ARG A 90 7.59 -12.71 10.86
N LEU A 91 6.38 -12.97 10.39
CA LEU A 91 5.58 -11.99 9.67
C LEU A 91 4.53 -11.38 10.59
N TYR A 92 4.43 -10.06 10.53
CA TYR A 92 3.46 -9.26 11.24
C TYR A 92 2.68 -8.41 10.25
N ALA A 93 1.39 -8.22 10.49
CA ALA A 93 0.55 -7.39 9.67
C ALA A 93 -0.34 -6.53 10.56
N CYS A 94 -0.46 -5.25 10.25
CA CYS A 94 -1.35 -4.37 10.96
C CYS A 94 -2.12 -3.43 10.03
N ASP A 95 -3.30 -3.02 10.49
CA ASP A 95 -4.11 -2.03 9.81
C ASP A 95 -4.92 -1.22 10.83
N ILE A 96 -5.46 -0.08 10.42
CA ILE A 96 -6.27 0.79 11.28
C ILE A 96 -7.51 0.07 11.79
N ASP A 97 -8.01 -0.90 11.04
CA ASP A 97 -9.14 -1.77 11.36
C ASP A 97 -8.93 -3.15 10.70
N THR A 98 -9.31 -4.23 11.38
CA THR A 98 -9.03 -5.61 10.98
C THR A 98 -10.15 -6.23 10.12
N VAL A 99 -11.21 -5.50 9.78
CA VAL A 99 -12.33 -6.01 8.98
C VAL A 99 -11.92 -6.53 7.58
N PHE A 100 -10.83 -6.01 7.03
CA PHE A 100 -10.29 -6.48 5.76
C PHE A 100 -9.43 -7.74 5.86
N PHE A 101 -9.03 -8.12 7.08
CA PHE A 101 -8.20 -9.29 7.27
C PHE A 101 -8.92 -10.55 6.75
N PRO A 102 -8.16 -11.50 6.18
CA PRO A 102 -8.66 -12.84 5.86
C PRO A 102 -9.19 -13.59 7.09
N ASP A 103 -9.79 -14.74 6.83
CA ASP A 103 -10.18 -15.66 7.90
C ASP A 103 -8.98 -16.05 8.76
N ARG A 104 -9.21 -16.20 10.07
CA ARG A 104 -8.16 -16.43 11.07
C ARG A 104 -7.28 -17.65 10.76
N ALA A 105 -7.87 -18.70 10.19
CA ALA A 105 -7.13 -19.91 9.78
C ALA A 105 -6.02 -19.62 8.77
N LEU A 106 -6.14 -18.57 7.94
CA LEU A 106 -5.10 -18.15 7.00
C LEU A 106 -4.03 -17.27 7.67
N LEU A 107 -4.28 -16.80 8.89
CA LEU A 107 -3.45 -15.84 9.62
C LEU A 107 -2.80 -16.43 10.86
N ASP A 108 -3.05 -17.71 11.18
CA ASP A 108 -2.55 -18.34 12.41
C ASP A 108 -1.02 -18.34 12.53
N GLU A 109 -0.31 -18.25 11.39
CA GLU A 109 1.15 -18.15 11.33
C GLU A 109 1.67 -16.70 11.46
N PHE A 110 0.80 -15.69 11.47
CA PHE A 110 1.16 -14.28 11.44
C PHE A 110 0.78 -13.54 12.72
N GLY A 111 1.64 -12.61 13.13
CA GLY A 111 1.31 -11.65 14.18
C GLY A 111 0.42 -10.53 13.65
N VAL A 112 -0.90 -10.75 13.61
CA VAL A 112 -1.87 -9.76 13.14
C VAL A 112 -2.44 -8.90 14.28
N PHE A 113 -2.54 -7.59 14.10
CA PHE A 113 -3.09 -6.68 15.10
C PHE A 113 -3.65 -5.38 14.50
N GLN A 114 -4.56 -4.73 15.23
CA GLN A 114 -5.06 -3.40 14.86
C GLN A 114 -4.07 -2.31 15.30
N GLN A 115 -3.70 -1.40 14.40
CA GLN A 115 -2.82 -0.27 14.68
C GLN A 115 -3.18 0.96 13.85
N ASP A 116 -3.56 2.04 14.54
CA ASP A 116 -3.55 3.39 13.96
C ASP A 116 -2.12 3.93 13.95
N VAL A 117 -1.51 4.01 12.77
CA VAL A 117 -0.10 4.46 12.60
C VAL A 117 0.13 5.92 12.97
N THR A 118 -0.94 6.69 13.20
CA THR A 118 -0.83 8.04 13.77
C THR A 118 -0.59 8.00 15.27
N LYS A 119 -0.81 6.86 15.94
CA LYS A 119 -0.54 6.64 17.36
C LYS A 119 0.79 5.90 17.56
N PRO A 120 1.47 6.07 18.71
CA PRO A 120 2.67 5.30 19.01
C PRO A 120 2.39 3.79 19.04
N PHE A 121 3.35 2.99 18.57
CA PHE A 121 3.33 1.55 18.73
C PHE A 121 3.57 1.14 20.20
N ALA A 122 3.02 -0.02 20.56
CA ALA A 122 3.25 -0.65 21.86
C ALA A 122 4.76 -0.84 22.12
N PRO A 123 5.25 -0.67 23.37
CA PRO A 123 6.69 -0.70 23.68
C PRO A 123 7.43 -1.93 23.14
N GLU A 124 6.82 -3.11 23.20
CA GLU A 124 7.34 -4.40 22.76
C GLU A 124 7.50 -4.55 21.24
N LEU A 125 6.86 -3.68 20.45
CA LEU A 125 7.00 -3.64 18.99
C LEU A 125 8.04 -2.62 18.52
N ARG A 126 8.53 -1.77 19.42
CA ARG A 126 9.56 -0.78 19.08
C ARG A 126 10.88 -1.49 18.88
N TRP A 127 11.61 -1.12 17.84
CA TRP A 127 12.92 -1.71 17.53
C TRP A 127 12.88 -3.23 17.24
N LYS A 128 11.70 -3.76 16.92
CA LYS A 128 11.52 -5.19 16.68
C LYS A 128 11.79 -5.60 15.22
N PHE A 129 11.38 -4.77 14.26
CA PHE A 129 11.29 -5.18 12.87
C PHE A 129 12.52 -4.78 12.06
N ASP A 130 13.05 -5.74 11.30
CA ASP A 130 14.13 -5.54 10.31
C ASP A 130 13.60 -4.87 9.04
N LEU A 131 12.34 -5.15 8.68
CA LEU A 131 11.68 -4.59 7.51
C LEU A 131 10.28 -4.11 7.88
N VAL A 132 9.97 -2.88 7.46
CA VAL A 132 8.62 -2.32 7.53
C VAL A 132 8.18 -1.95 6.11
N HIS A 133 7.23 -2.72 5.60
CA HIS A 133 6.54 -2.42 4.34
C HIS A 133 5.33 -1.54 4.61
N SER A 134 5.08 -0.57 3.74
CA SER A 134 3.88 0.26 3.82
C SER A 134 3.41 0.68 2.44
N PHE A 135 2.23 0.20 2.07
CA PHE A 135 1.67 0.48 0.75
C PHE A 135 0.85 1.77 0.69
N THR A 136 0.49 2.31 1.86
CA THR A 136 -0.35 3.50 1.99
C THR A 136 0.51 4.76 2.16
N PRO A 137 0.00 5.94 1.77
CA PRO A 137 0.63 7.21 2.08
C PRO A 137 0.60 7.44 3.60
N ALA A 138 1.58 6.88 4.32
CA ALA A 138 1.72 7.10 5.75
C ALA A 138 1.89 8.60 6.02
N SER A 139 1.02 9.15 6.88
CA SER A 139 0.97 10.58 7.15
C SER A 139 2.15 11.10 8.00
N SER A 140 3.01 10.24 8.55
CA SER A 140 4.36 10.61 8.99
C SER A 140 5.17 9.38 9.43
N PRO A 141 6.38 9.13 8.89
CA PRO A 141 7.28 8.07 9.38
C PRO A 141 7.84 8.35 10.78
N SER A 142 7.66 9.56 11.32
CA SER A 142 8.32 10.01 12.56
C SER A 142 7.91 9.27 13.85
N ARG A 143 6.90 8.37 13.80
CA ARG A 143 6.36 7.69 14.99
C ARG A 143 6.73 6.20 15.08
N LEU A 144 7.25 5.60 14.01
CA LEU A 144 7.87 4.28 14.06
C LEU A 144 9.32 4.44 14.55
N ARG A 145 9.61 3.91 15.75
CA ARG A 145 10.99 3.81 16.27
C ARG A 145 11.59 2.47 15.85
N THR A 146 12.59 2.55 14.99
CA THR A 146 13.12 1.41 14.22
C THR A 146 14.62 1.24 14.46
N HIS A 147 15.16 0.02 14.50
CA HIS A 147 16.58 -0.18 14.80
C HIS A 147 17.50 0.13 13.61
N PRO A 148 18.80 0.35 13.86
CA PRO A 148 19.78 0.43 12.78
C PRO A 148 19.73 -0.79 11.87
N GLY A 149 19.86 -0.59 10.57
CA GLY A 149 19.72 -1.63 9.55
C GLY A 149 18.28 -1.85 9.07
N MET A 150 17.27 -1.26 9.73
CA MET A 150 15.88 -1.43 9.29
C MET A 150 15.66 -0.83 7.89
N ILE A 151 14.97 -1.57 7.03
CA ILE A 151 14.49 -1.12 5.73
C ILE A 151 13.02 -0.67 5.81
N TYR A 152 12.72 0.48 5.19
CA TYR A 152 11.37 1.00 5.01
C TYR A 152 11.05 1.11 3.52
N THR A 153 9.96 0.47 3.10
CA THR A 153 9.49 0.49 1.70
C THR A 153 8.11 1.13 1.57
N PRO A 154 8.02 2.46 1.47
CA PRO A 154 6.75 3.11 1.21
C PRO A 154 6.44 3.12 -0.28
N SER A 155 5.17 2.91 -0.62
CA SER A 155 4.62 3.33 -1.90
C SER A 155 3.66 4.51 -1.74
N SER A 156 3.71 5.48 -2.64
CA SER A 156 2.76 6.59 -2.67
C SER A 156 2.13 6.72 -4.05
N ASP A 157 0.80 6.66 -4.12
CA ASP A 157 0.05 6.99 -5.33
C ASP A 157 -0.26 8.48 -5.38
N LEU A 158 -0.08 9.10 -6.55
CA LEU A 158 -0.43 10.49 -6.79
C LEU A 158 -1.84 10.61 -7.39
N ILE A 159 -2.81 11.08 -6.60
CA ILE A 159 -3.98 11.79 -7.15
C ILE A 159 -3.66 13.29 -7.05
N THR A 160 -3.71 14.01 -8.17
CA THR A 160 -3.19 15.38 -8.41
C THR A 160 -3.83 16.53 -7.61
N LEU A 161 -4.49 16.26 -6.48
CA LEU A 161 -5.26 17.27 -5.72
C LEU A 161 -4.50 17.94 -4.54
N GLY A 162 -3.16 17.86 -4.48
CA GLY A 162 -2.36 18.56 -3.45
C GLY A 162 -0.84 18.48 -3.64
N ARG A 163 -0.06 19.21 -2.81
CA ARG A 163 1.43 19.15 -2.80
C ARG A 163 1.88 17.70 -2.62
N SER A 164 2.39 17.11 -3.70
CA SER A 164 2.52 15.66 -3.85
C SER A 164 3.42 15.03 -2.78
N LEU A 165 2.91 13.97 -2.13
CA LEU A 165 3.65 13.21 -1.13
C LEU A 165 4.90 12.57 -1.75
N THR A 166 4.83 12.12 -3.01
CA THR A 166 5.96 11.54 -3.75
C THR A 166 7.20 12.45 -3.76
N TYR A 167 7.03 13.78 -3.77
CA TYR A 167 8.17 14.72 -3.71
C TYR A 167 8.61 15.06 -2.29
N ARG A 168 7.69 14.98 -1.31
CA ARG A 168 7.99 15.29 0.10
C ARG A 168 8.53 14.09 0.87
N LEU A 169 8.20 12.88 0.46
CA LEU A 169 8.51 11.65 1.19
C LEU A 169 10.01 11.48 1.44
N PRO A 170 10.93 11.71 0.47
CA PRO A 170 12.36 11.67 0.77
C PRO A 170 12.80 12.63 1.88
N HIS A 171 12.21 13.83 1.95
CA HIS A 171 12.50 14.77 3.03
C HIS A 171 11.92 14.31 4.37
N MET A 172 10.70 13.75 4.37
CA MET A 172 10.09 13.18 5.58
C MET A 172 10.87 11.98 6.12
N LEU A 173 11.38 11.13 5.24
CA LEU A 173 12.24 9.99 5.59
C LEU A 173 13.55 10.48 6.21
N ARG A 174 14.21 11.47 5.60
CA ARG A 174 15.42 12.07 6.17
C ARG A 174 15.17 12.73 7.53
N ALA A 175 14.04 13.43 7.69
CA ALA A 175 13.63 14.00 8.98
C ALA A 175 13.37 12.93 10.05
N ALA A 176 13.04 11.70 9.62
CA ALA A 176 12.94 10.52 10.48
C ALA A 176 14.26 9.73 10.59
N TRP A 177 15.40 10.32 10.20
CA TRP A 177 16.73 9.71 10.26
C TRP A 177 16.87 8.45 9.40
N LEU A 178 16.10 8.37 8.31
CA LEU A 178 16.19 7.31 7.31
C LEU A 178 16.90 7.84 6.06
N LYS A 179 17.89 7.09 5.59
CA LYS A 179 18.60 7.36 4.34
C LYS A 179 17.91 6.64 3.19
N VAL A 180 17.41 7.40 2.22
CA VAL A 180 16.84 6.85 0.98
C VAL A 180 17.97 6.22 0.16
N LYS A 181 17.94 4.90 0.01
CA LYS A 181 18.86 4.12 -0.85
C LYS A 181 18.38 4.05 -2.28
N GLU A 182 17.06 3.96 -2.46
CA GLU A 182 16.43 3.88 -3.76
C GLU A 182 15.15 4.72 -3.79
N SER A 183 14.88 5.34 -4.93
CA SER A 183 13.65 6.08 -5.22
C SER A 183 13.33 5.91 -6.69
N ARG A 184 12.23 5.22 -7.00
CA ARG A 184 11.70 5.12 -8.38
C ARG A 184 10.37 5.83 -8.46
N ARG A 185 10.16 6.56 -9.55
CA ARG A 185 8.85 7.08 -9.95
C ARG A 185 8.33 6.21 -11.07
N ILE A 186 7.09 5.78 -10.95
CA ILE A 186 6.49 4.84 -11.87
C ILE A 186 5.20 5.47 -12.41
N PRO A 187 5.08 5.67 -13.73
CA PRO A 187 3.83 6.13 -14.31
C PRO A 187 2.77 5.02 -14.18
N CYS A 188 1.73 5.29 -13.40
CA CYS A 188 0.54 4.46 -13.29
C CYS A 188 -0.40 4.86 -14.43
N LEU A 189 -0.49 4.01 -15.45
CA LEU A 189 -1.26 4.25 -16.68
C LEU A 189 -2.67 3.69 -16.53
N ILE A 190 -3.69 4.52 -16.71
CA ILE A 190 -5.09 4.18 -16.47
C ILE A 190 -5.89 4.31 -17.78
N GLY A 191 -6.85 3.41 -17.98
CA GLY A 191 -7.75 3.42 -19.14
C GLY A 191 -7.04 3.18 -20.45
N LYS A 192 -7.26 4.07 -21.43
CA LYS A 192 -6.67 3.92 -22.76
C LYS A 192 -5.16 3.73 -22.73
N LEU A 193 -4.46 4.47 -21.85
CA LEU A 193 -3.00 4.35 -21.72
C LEU A 193 -2.54 3.00 -21.13
N ALA A 194 -3.38 2.34 -20.32
CA ALA A 194 -3.13 0.94 -19.92
C ALA A 194 -3.40 -0.01 -21.09
N ALA A 195 -4.46 0.21 -21.86
CA ALA A 195 -4.82 -0.62 -23.01
C ALA A 195 -3.72 -0.63 -24.09
N ASP A 196 -3.05 0.50 -24.29
CA ASP A 196 -1.96 0.66 -25.26
C ASP A 196 -0.65 -0.06 -24.84
N ARG A 197 -0.60 -0.68 -23.65
CA ARG A 197 0.55 -1.43 -23.13
C ARG A 197 0.20 -2.91 -23.02
N LEU A 198 0.90 -3.76 -23.76
CA LEU A 198 0.60 -5.19 -23.86
C LEU A 198 0.50 -5.87 -22.48
N GLU A 199 1.41 -5.54 -21.56
CA GLU A 199 1.45 -6.09 -20.22
C GLU A 199 0.32 -5.58 -19.30
N LEU A 200 -0.28 -4.42 -19.59
CA LEU A 200 -1.36 -3.81 -18.81
C LEU A 200 -2.74 -3.95 -19.46
N ALA A 201 -2.83 -4.41 -20.71
CA ALA A 201 -4.07 -4.45 -21.47
C ALA A 201 -5.17 -5.23 -20.73
N LEU A 202 -4.84 -6.33 -20.05
CA LEU A 202 -5.81 -7.10 -19.25
C LEU A 202 -6.37 -6.34 -18.04
N PHE A 203 -5.71 -5.26 -17.62
CA PHE A 203 -6.11 -4.42 -16.50
C PHE A 203 -6.72 -3.09 -16.96
N ALA A 204 -6.89 -2.84 -18.26
CA ALA A 204 -7.34 -1.53 -18.76
C ALA A 204 -8.71 -1.12 -18.17
N GLU A 205 -9.73 -1.97 -18.29
CA GLU A 205 -11.06 -1.69 -17.72
C GLU A 205 -11.01 -1.64 -16.19
N PHE A 206 -10.35 -2.60 -15.55
CA PHE A 206 -10.19 -2.61 -14.10
C PHE A 206 -9.51 -1.32 -13.59
N SER A 207 -8.47 -0.82 -14.27
CA SER A 207 -7.77 0.41 -13.89
C SER A 207 -8.69 1.62 -13.93
N MET A 208 -9.63 1.67 -14.90
CA MET A 208 -10.64 2.72 -15.00
C MET A 208 -11.68 2.61 -13.89
N GLU A 209 -12.26 1.43 -13.69
CA GLU A 209 -13.23 1.18 -12.64
C GLU A 209 -12.64 1.54 -11.27
N ASN A 210 -11.42 1.08 -11.01
CA ASN A 210 -10.69 1.36 -9.78
C ASN A 210 -10.41 2.85 -9.60
N PHE A 211 -9.99 3.55 -10.66
CA PHE A 211 -9.75 4.99 -10.64
C PHE A 211 -11.03 5.76 -10.31
N VAL A 212 -12.12 5.53 -11.05
CA VAL A 212 -13.41 6.21 -10.84
C VAL A 212 -13.95 5.92 -9.45
N PHE A 213 -13.87 4.67 -9.00
CA PHE A 213 -14.29 4.25 -7.66
C PHE A 213 -13.58 5.04 -6.56
N VAL A 214 -12.24 5.10 -6.60
CA VAL A 214 -11.44 5.83 -5.61
C VAL A 214 -11.73 7.34 -5.69
N PHE A 215 -11.80 7.89 -6.90
CA PHE A 215 -12.04 9.32 -7.10
C PHE A 215 -13.40 9.75 -6.58
N ARG A 216 -14.45 8.94 -6.79
CA ARG A 216 -15.80 9.20 -6.27
C ARG A 216 -15.82 9.23 -4.74
N HIS A 217 -15.18 8.26 -4.07
CA HIS A 217 -15.12 8.26 -2.59
C HIS A 217 -14.33 9.44 -2.04
N LEU A 218 -13.21 9.79 -2.69
CA LEU A 218 -12.42 10.96 -2.31
C LEU A 218 -13.21 12.26 -2.51
N ALA A 219 -13.88 12.42 -3.65
CA ALA A 219 -14.70 13.58 -3.96
C ALA A 219 -15.83 13.74 -2.93
N LYS A 220 -16.56 12.68 -2.59
CA LYS A 220 -17.59 12.69 -1.54
C LYS A 220 -17.01 13.12 -0.18
N GLY A 221 -15.87 12.55 0.22
CA GLY A 221 -15.20 12.91 1.46
C GLY A 221 -14.68 14.35 1.50
N LEU A 222 -14.26 14.91 0.37
CA LEU A 222 -13.83 16.31 0.25
C LEU A 222 -15.02 17.27 0.19
N LEU A 223 -16.11 16.89 -0.49
CA LEU A 223 -17.34 17.66 -0.58
C LEU A 223 -17.96 17.84 0.82
N ALA A 224 -18.10 16.74 1.58
CA ALA A 224 -18.60 16.76 2.95
C ALA A 224 -17.77 17.66 3.90
N LYS A 225 -16.51 17.94 3.55
CA LYS A 225 -15.60 18.82 4.31
C LYS A 225 -15.55 20.25 3.77
N GLY A 226 -16.29 20.59 2.71
CA GLY A 226 -16.21 21.88 2.03
C GLY A 226 -14.84 22.13 1.38
N LYS A 227 -14.12 21.07 1.00
CA LYS A 227 -12.74 21.11 0.48
C LYS A 227 -12.62 20.68 -0.98
N LEU A 228 -13.69 20.18 -1.59
CA LEU A 228 -13.67 19.80 -2.99
C LEU A 228 -13.63 21.06 -3.87
N ARG A 229 -12.72 21.08 -4.84
CA ARG A 229 -12.52 22.22 -5.76
C ARG A 229 -12.32 21.71 -7.19
N MET A 230 -12.82 22.48 -8.14
CA MET A 230 -12.55 22.34 -9.57
C MET A 230 -11.09 22.75 -9.90
N PRO A 231 -10.57 22.39 -11.08
CA PRO A 231 -9.20 22.75 -11.48
C PRO A 231 -8.90 24.26 -11.50
N ASP A 232 -9.92 25.09 -11.76
CA ASP A 232 -9.85 26.56 -11.71
C ASP A 232 -9.90 27.14 -10.29
N GLY A 233 -10.04 26.28 -9.27
CA GLY A 233 -10.09 26.64 -7.86
C GLY A 233 -11.49 26.91 -7.30
N ILE A 234 -12.54 26.88 -8.12
CA ILE A 234 -13.94 27.06 -7.69
C ILE A 234 -14.32 25.93 -6.72
N VAL A 235 -14.96 26.28 -5.61
CA VAL A 235 -15.43 25.30 -4.62
C VAL A 235 -16.65 24.56 -5.17
N VAL A 236 -16.62 23.24 -5.09
CA VAL A 236 -17.78 22.37 -5.38
C VAL A 236 -18.63 22.32 -4.11
N ALA A 237 -19.86 22.83 -4.18
CA ALA A 237 -20.71 23.02 -3.01
C ALA A 237 -21.91 22.05 -2.95
N ALA A 238 -22.23 21.39 -4.07
CA ALA A 238 -23.38 20.49 -4.20
C ALA A 238 -22.98 19.12 -4.78
N GLU A 239 -23.79 18.10 -4.49
CA GLU A 239 -23.55 16.73 -4.96
C GLU A 239 -23.68 16.64 -6.49
N GLU A 240 -24.63 17.36 -7.08
CA GLU A 240 -24.83 17.40 -8.53
C GLU A 240 -23.61 17.97 -9.27
N GLN A 241 -22.96 18.98 -8.68
CA GLN A 241 -21.73 19.54 -9.22
C GLN A 241 -20.58 18.54 -9.13
N ALA A 242 -20.48 17.80 -8.01
CA ALA A 242 -19.47 16.78 -7.83
C ALA A 242 -19.64 15.61 -8.82
N GLU A 243 -20.88 15.15 -9.03
CA GLU A 243 -21.19 14.09 -10.00
C GLU A 243 -20.93 14.55 -11.45
N SER A 244 -21.27 15.79 -11.79
CA SER A 244 -20.93 16.37 -13.10
C SER A 244 -19.41 16.39 -13.33
N MET A 245 -18.64 16.83 -12.33
CA MET A 245 -17.18 16.83 -12.38
C MET A 245 -16.61 15.40 -12.52
N LEU A 246 -17.13 14.45 -11.73
CA LEU A 246 -16.69 13.05 -11.79
C LEU A 246 -16.96 12.42 -13.16
N LYS A 247 -18.11 12.73 -13.77
CA LYS A 247 -18.44 12.28 -15.12
C LYS A 247 -17.47 12.83 -16.16
N GLU A 248 -17.14 14.12 -16.10
CA GLU A 248 -16.15 14.73 -17.00
C GLU A 248 -14.77 14.07 -16.85
N VAL A 249 -14.33 13.84 -15.62
CA VAL A 249 -13.06 13.15 -15.31
C VAL A 249 -13.07 11.72 -15.86
N GLU A 250 -14.15 10.98 -15.66
CA GLU A 250 -14.30 9.62 -16.19
C GLU A 250 -14.26 9.61 -17.73
N GLU A 251 -15.04 10.46 -18.40
CA GLU A 251 -15.07 10.54 -19.86
C GLU A 251 -13.72 10.94 -20.46
N GLY A 252 -13.04 11.91 -19.85
CA GLY A 252 -11.69 12.31 -20.22
C GLY A 252 -10.68 11.18 -20.07
N ALA A 253 -10.74 10.47 -18.95
CA ALA A 253 -9.89 9.32 -18.65
C ALA A 253 -10.15 8.13 -19.59
N ARG A 254 -11.41 7.85 -19.97
CA ARG A 254 -11.71 6.81 -20.98
C ARG A 254 -11.19 7.20 -22.36
N ARG A 255 -11.36 8.46 -22.76
CA ARG A 255 -10.98 8.95 -24.10
C ARG A 255 -9.47 9.02 -24.31
N ASN A 256 -8.75 9.54 -23.31
CA ASN A 256 -7.34 9.90 -23.42
C ASN A 256 -6.42 9.05 -22.54
N GLY A 257 -6.99 8.29 -21.60
CA GLY A 257 -6.25 7.68 -20.49
C GLY A 257 -5.81 8.72 -19.45
N VAL A 258 -5.30 8.22 -18.33
CA VAL A 258 -4.72 9.04 -17.26
C VAL A 258 -3.34 8.52 -16.90
N VAL A 259 -2.40 9.44 -16.65
CA VAL A 259 -1.11 9.11 -16.04
C VAL A 259 -1.10 9.65 -14.62
N MET A 260 -0.95 8.77 -13.65
CA MET A 260 -0.62 9.10 -12.27
C MET A 260 0.86 8.78 -12.02
N LEU A 261 1.52 9.48 -11.10
CA LEU A 261 2.90 9.17 -10.73
C LEU A 261 2.93 8.46 -9.37
N GLY A 262 3.14 7.15 -9.40
CA GLY A 262 3.51 6.36 -8.23
C GLY A 262 4.96 6.62 -7.83
N GLY A 263 5.26 6.45 -6.54
CA GLY A 263 6.62 6.45 -6.01
C GLY A 263 6.88 5.18 -5.22
N VAL A 264 8.03 4.56 -5.44
CA VAL A 264 8.57 3.47 -4.62
C VAL A 264 9.87 3.97 -4.01
N PHE A 265 10.02 3.76 -2.70
CA PHE A 265 11.25 4.12 -2.00
C PHE A 265 11.78 2.92 -1.23
N VAL A 266 13.10 2.86 -1.10
CA VAL A 266 13.79 1.98 -0.15
C VAL A 266 14.63 2.90 0.71
N ALA A 267 14.35 2.94 2.01
CA ALA A 267 15.11 3.74 2.96
C ALA A 267 15.65 2.86 4.09
N VAL A 268 16.83 3.19 4.58
CA VAL A 268 17.48 2.44 5.66
C VAL A 268 17.79 3.35 6.83
N LYS A 269 17.73 2.80 8.04
CA LYS A 269 18.27 3.48 9.21
C LYS A 269 19.76 3.17 9.36
N GLU A 270 20.60 4.19 9.39
CA GLU A 270 22.03 3.98 9.63
C GLU A 270 22.30 3.78 11.13
N SER A 271 23.32 2.97 11.46
CA SER A 271 23.83 2.86 12.83
C SER A 271 24.51 4.18 13.20
N THR A 272 23.93 4.89 14.16
CA THR A 272 24.54 6.05 14.82
C THR A 272 25.50 5.61 15.91
#